data_AF-E1NUI2-F1
#
_entry.id   AF-E1NUI2-F1
#
_cell.length_a   1.000
_cell.length_b   1.000
_cell.length_c   1.000
_cell.angle_alpha   90.00
_cell.angle_beta   90.00
_cell.angle_gamma   90.00
#
_symmetry.space_group_name_H-M   'P 1'
#
loop_
_entity.id
_entity.type
_entity.pdbx_description
1 polymer ?
#
loop_
_entity_poly.entity_id
_entity_poly.type
_entity_poly.pdbx_seq_one_letter_code
_entity_poly.pdbx_strand_id
1 'polypeptide(L)'
;MQFIHDDNRHNLHPLTKFFAVICLSFTPFYRVSALYCWVVVATIAILFALQFNYRDAIKAVIYFGFLSLLPSDMNFRHIGLIHVLFSLILIIKAFYLPCLSAKLLIKTTDVGSLLSALSQINVPRTIRIPIAVIFRFFPSFKQEYQNMHLAMKVKNITWRTPIKYITYMWIPLLILSSNIADDIAKVAETKCIYNPIKRTHYFSIKFGLMDILYLLSLLLLVTKGCKLC
;
A
#
# COMPACT_ATOMS: atom_id res chain seq x y z
N MET A 1 26.24 4.51 -11.08
CA MET A 1 25.15 4.88 -10.16
C MET A 1 24.73 3.66 -9.37
N GLN A 2 25.40 3.44 -8.24
CA GLN A 2 25.16 2.34 -7.30
C GLN A 2 23.90 2.65 -6.49
N PHE A 3 22.92 1.74 -6.53
CA PHE A 3 21.84 1.70 -5.55
C PHE A 3 22.30 0.74 -4.44
N ILE A 4 23.04 1.26 -3.47
CA ILE A 4 23.16 0.61 -2.17
C ILE A 4 21.96 1.13 -1.38
N HIS A 5 20.90 0.34 -1.29
CA HIS A 5 19.87 0.56 -0.28
C HIS A 5 19.95 -0.60 0.70
N ASP A 6 20.12 -0.23 1.96
CA ASP A 6 20.42 -1.08 3.10
C ASP A 6 19.49 -2.29 3.18
N ASP A 7 20.13 -3.46 3.25
CA ASP A 7 19.52 -4.75 3.58
C ASP A 7 19.03 -4.71 5.04
N ASN A 8 17.83 -4.16 5.26
CA ASN A 8 17.18 -4.28 6.56
C ASN A 8 16.60 -5.71 6.69
N ARG A 9 17.45 -6.59 7.21
CA ARG A 9 17.38 -8.06 7.33
C ARG A 9 16.14 -8.69 7.98
N HIS A 10 15.10 -7.92 8.35
CA HIS A 10 13.85 -8.46 8.93
C HIS A 10 12.58 -7.82 8.35
N ASN A 11 12.60 -7.43 7.08
CA ASN A 11 11.39 -7.07 6.37
C ASN A 11 10.63 -8.33 5.93
N LEU A 12 9.44 -8.56 6.50
CA LEU A 12 8.48 -9.53 5.97
C LEU A 12 8.31 -9.33 4.46
N HIS A 13 8.11 -10.43 3.74
CA HIS A 13 7.97 -10.40 2.30
C HIS A 13 6.83 -9.43 1.89
N PRO A 14 7.08 -8.44 1.02
CA PRO A 14 6.07 -7.45 0.61
C PRO A 14 4.80 -8.09 0.05
N LEU A 15 4.97 -9.22 -0.64
CA LEU A 15 3.89 -10.05 -1.19
C LEU A 15 2.97 -10.60 -0.09
N THR A 16 3.53 -11.05 1.03
CA THR A 16 2.78 -11.55 2.19
C THR A 16 1.94 -10.44 2.81
N LYS A 17 2.49 -9.22 2.91
CA LYS A 17 1.74 -8.04 3.39
C LYS A 17 0.61 -7.68 2.42
N PHE A 18 0.87 -7.69 1.11
CA PHE A 18 -0.13 -7.43 0.08
C PHE A 18 -1.29 -8.44 0.15
N PHE A 19 -0.96 -9.72 0.24
CA PHE A 19 -1.95 -10.79 0.39
C PHE A 19 -2.77 -10.63 1.66
N ALA A 20 -2.13 -10.25 2.77
CA ALA A 20 -2.81 -9.99 4.03
C ALA A 20 -3.81 -8.83 3.95
N VAL A 21 -3.45 -7.71 3.30
CA VAL A 21 -4.38 -6.58 3.09
C VAL A 21 -5.59 -7.03 2.26
N ILE A 22 -5.37 -7.81 1.20
CA ILE A 22 -6.44 -8.32 0.34
C ILE A 22 -7.36 -9.22 1.16
N CYS A 23 -6.82 -10.21 1.88
CA CYS A 23 -7.63 -11.10 2.72
C CYS A 23 -8.40 -10.35 3.81
N LEU A 24 -7.76 -9.38 4.49
CA LEU A 24 -8.42 -8.57 5.52
C LEU A 24 -9.52 -7.68 4.93
N SER A 25 -9.39 -7.24 3.67
CA SER A 25 -10.43 -6.46 2.97
C SER A 25 -11.71 -7.24 2.73
N PHE A 26 -11.69 -8.58 2.78
CA PHE A 26 -12.91 -9.40 2.70
C PHE A 26 -13.63 -9.56 4.05
N THR A 27 -12.99 -9.22 5.17
CA THR A 27 -13.56 -9.32 6.53
C THR A 27 -14.91 -8.58 6.71
N PRO A 28 -15.13 -7.37 6.15
CA PRO A 28 -16.40 -6.64 6.31
C PRO A 28 -17.62 -7.34 5.72
N PHE A 29 -17.45 -8.29 4.81
CA PHE A 29 -18.55 -9.00 4.16
C PHE A 29 -19.14 -10.13 5.02
N TYR A 30 -18.44 -10.57 6.07
CA TYR A 30 -18.88 -11.65 6.95
C TYR A 30 -19.41 -11.09 8.28
N ARG A 31 -20.42 -11.73 8.88
CA ARG A 31 -20.82 -11.42 10.26
C ARG A 31 -19.77 -11.98 11.21
N VAL A 32 -18.98 -11.08 11.78
CA VAL A 32 -17.84 -11.43 12.63
C VAL A 32 -18.20 -11.23 14.10
N SER A 33 -17.99 -12.27 14.92
CA SER A 33 -18.15 -12.17 16.38
C SER A 33 -17.11 -11.22 16.98
N ALA A 34 -17.43 -10.54 18.08
CA ALA A 34 -16.53 -9.57 18.73
C ALA A 34 -15.15 -10.18 19.03
N LEU A 35 -15.11 -11.45 19.44
CA LEU A 35 -13.88 -12.22 19.71
C LEU A 35 -12.98 -12.34 18.47
N TYR A 36 -13.55 -12.57 17.29
CA TYR A 36 -12.76 -12.71 16.06
C TYR A 36 -12.10 -11.38 15.67
N CYS A 37 -12.79 -10.24 15.82
CA CYS A 37 -12.18 -8.94 15.56
C CYS A 37 -10.98 -8.65 16.49
N TRP A 38 -11.05 -9.05 17.76
CA TRP A 38 -9.92 -8.95 18.69
C TRP A 38 -8.74 -9.84 18.28
N VAL A 39 -9.01 -11.07 17.82
CA VAL A 39 -7.95 -11.97 17.32
C VAL A 39 -7.28 -11.40 16.07
N VAL A 40 -8.05 -10.86 15.11
CA VAL A 40 -7.49 -10.19 13.91
C VAL A 40 -6.59 -9.04 14.33
N VAL A 41 -7.04 -8.16 15.22
CA VAL A 41 -6.24 -7.01 15.67
C VAL A 41 -5.00 -7.45 16.44
N ALA A 42 -5.11 -8.49 17.28
CA ALA A 42 -3.96 -9.06 17.97
C ALA A 42 -2.92 -9.60 16.99
N THR A 43 -3.34 -10.32 15.93
CA THR A 43 -2.42 -10.81 14.89
C THR A 43 -1.72 -9.66 14.14
N ILE A 44 -2.44 -8.58 13.82
CA ILE A 44 -1.86 -7.38 13.18
C ILE A 44 -0.92 -6.64 14.14
N ALA A 45 -1.27 -6.54 15.42
CA ALA A 45 -0.45 -5.90 16.44
C ALA A 45 0.86 -6.66 16.70
N ILE A 46 0.80 -8.00 16.70
CA ILE A 46 1.99 -8.87 16.75
C ILE A 46 2.88 -8.62 15.52
N LEU A 47 2.29 -8.44 14.33
CA LEU A 47 3.06 -8.10 13.13
C LEU A 47 3.77 -6.74 13.23
N PHE A 48 3.09 -5.74 13.79
CA PHE A 48 3.68 -4.43 14.05
C PHE A 48 4.82 -4.48 15.07
N ALA A 49 4.68 -5.33 16.10
CA ALA A 49 5.73 -5.53 17.11
C ALA A 49 6.96 -6.23 16.52
N LEU A 50 6.77 -7.19 15.61
CA LEU A 50 7.85 -7.85 14.87
C LEU A 50 8.58 -6.91 13.90
N GLN A 51 7.94 -5.83 13.45
CA GLN A 51 8.53 -4.81 12.56
C GLN A 51 9.12 -3.60 13.32
N PHE A 52 9.38 -3.72 14.63
CA PHE A 52 10.02 -2.71 15.49
C PHE A 52 9.37 -1.31 15.53
N ASN A 53 8.09 -1.20 15.14
CA ASN A 53 7.34 0.07 15.13
C ASN A 53 6.28 0.09 16.25
N TYR A 54 6.72 -0.11 17.49
CA TYR A 54 5.86 -0.26 18.67
C TYR A 54 4.88 0.91 18.88
N ARG A 55 5.26 2.13 18.48
CA ARG A 55 4.42 3.33 18.61
C ARG A 55 3.16 3.25 17.74
N ASP A 56 3.24 2.68 16.55
CA ASP A 56 2.05 2.51 15.69
C ASP A 56 1.22 1.31 16.11
N ALA A 57 1.88 0.24 16.60
CA ALA A 57 1.20 -0.91 17.19
C ALA A 57 0.30 -0.50 18.35
N ILE A 58 0.86 0.28 19.30
CA ILE A 58 0.16 0.74 20.50
C ILE A 58 -0.99 1.68 20.10
N LYS A 59 -0.79 2.60 19.15
CA LYS A 59 -1.87 3.48 18.64
C LYS A 59 -3.00 2.68 18.01
N ALA A 60 -2.68 1.63 17.26
CA ALA A 60 -3.67 0.77 16.62
C ALA A 60 -4.52 -0.01 17.65
N VAL A 61 -3.87 -0.59 18.67
CA VAL A 61 -4.55 -1.31 19.75
C VAL A 61 -5.38 -0.36 20.61
N ILE A 62 -4.89 0.84 20.92
CA ILE A 62 -5.65 1.84 21.69
C ILE A 62 -6.87 2.32 20.91
N TYR A 63 -6.72 2.63 19.62
CA TYR A 63 -7.83 3.13 18.80
C TYR A 63 -8.88 2.05 18.57
N PHE A 64 -8.45 0.80 18.33
CA PHE A 64 -9.37 -0.32 18.23
C PHE A 64 -10.03 -0.65 19.57
N GLY A 65 -9.28 -0.57 20.68
CA GLY A 65 -9.79 -0.76 22.04
C GLY A 65 -10.88 0.26 22.38
N PHE A 66 -10.63 1.53 22.09
CA PHE A 66 -11.63 2.61 22.22
C PHE A 66 -12.88 2.35 21.36
N LEU A 67 -12.69 1.91 20.11
CA LEU A 67 -13.79 1.59 19.20
C LEU A 67 -14.54 0.30 19.60
N SER A 68 -13.90 -0.59 20.35
CA SER A 68 -14.51 -1.83 20.88
C SER A 68 -15.32 -1.60 22.14
N LEU A 69 -15.07 -0.51 22.87
CA LEU A 69 -15.79 -0.14 24.09
C LEU A 69 -17.24 0.28 23.81
N LEU A 70 -17.58 0.56 22.54
CA LEU A 70 -18.95 0.71 22.08
C LEU A 70 -19.63 -0.67 22.07
N PRO A 71 -20.60 -0.92 22.96
CA PRO A 71 -21.23 -2.24 23.11
C PRO A 71 -22.02 -2.61 21.85
N SER A 72 -21.74 -3.79 21.28
CA SER A 72 -22.36 -4.29 20.05
C SER A 72 -23.71 -4.97 20.24
N ASP A 73 -24.11 -5.21 21.49
CA ASP A 73 -25.19 -6.17 21.80
C ASP A 73 -26.41 -5.50 22.45
N MET A 74 -26.52 -4.17 22.37
CA MET A 74 -27.68 -3.45 22.89
C MET A 74 -28.79 -3.49 21.84
N ASN A 75 -29.75 -4.40 22.05
CA ASN A 75 -30.93 -4.64 21.22
C ASN A 75 -31.92 -3.45 21.28
N PHE A 76 -31.53 -2.28 20.75
CA PHE A 76 -32.42 -1.12 20.60
C PHE A 76 -33.30 -1.32 19.36
N ARG A 77 -34.31 -2.19 19.52
CA ARG A 77 -35.23 -2.59 18.45
C ARG A 77 -36.30 -1.54 18.11
N HIS A 78 -36.35 -0.39 18.81
CA HIS A 78 -37.52 0.49 18.77
C HIS A 78 -37.30 1.95 18.35
N ILE A 79 -36.09 2.39 17.97
CA ILE A 79 -35.86 3.78 17.53
C ILE A 79 -34.98 3.77 16.26
N GLY A 80 -35.59 4.02 15.10
CA GLY A 80 -34.94 3.86 13.78
C GLY A 80 -33.64 4.65 13.60
N LEU A 81 -33.52 5.83 14.22
CA LEU A 81 -32.30 6.64 14.17
C LEU A 81 -31.11 6.00 14.91
N ILE A 82 -31.37 5.33 16.04
CA ILE A 82 -30.32 4.67 16.84
C ILE A 82 -29.78 3.45 16.09
N HIS A 83 -30.65 2.73 15.38
CA HIS A 83 -30.25 1.60 14.55
C HIS A 83 -29.35 2.02 13.37
N VAL A 84 -29.65 3.14 12.72
CA VAL A 84 -28.84 3.69 11.63
C VAL A 84 -27.46 4.14 12.12
N LEU A 85 -27.40 4.89 13.22
CA LEU A 85 -26.13 5.32 13.83
C LEU A 85 -25.27 4.13 14.26
N PHE A 86 -25.89 3.10 14.82
CA PHE A 86 -25.21 1.87 15.24
C PHE A 86 -24.65 1.06 14.05
N SER A 87 -25.43 0.91 12.98
CA SER A 87 -24.97 0.29 11.73
C SER A 87 -23.76 1.02 11.14
N LEU A 88 -23.78 2.36 11.17
CA LEU A 88 -22.67 3.20 10.69
C LEU A 88 -21.38 2.98 11.51
N ILE A 89 -21.50 2.86 12.84
CA ILE A 89 -20.37 2.54 13.74
C ILE A 89 -19.78 1.16 13.43
N LEU A 90 -20.62 0.15 13.16
CA LEU A 90 -20.15 -1.18 12.76
C LEU A 90 -19.39 -1.16 11.43
N ILE A 91 -19.86 -0.39 10.45
CA ILE A 91 -19.20 -0.22 9.15
C ILE A 91 -17.83 0.48 9.32
N ILE A 92 -17.76 1.54 10.14
CA ILE A 92 -16.50 2.22 10.45
C ILE A 92 -15.50 1.25 11.10
N LYS A 93 -15.97 0.43 12.05
CA LYS A 93 -15.14 -0.58 12.72
C LYS A 93 -14.63 -1.65 11.76
N ALA A 94 -15.47 -2.12 10.83
CA ALA A 94 -15.07 -3.08 9.82
C ALA A 94 -14.05 -2.50 8.83
N PHE A 95 -14.21 -1.23 8.43
CA PHE A 95 -13.29 -0.56 7.49
C PHE A 95 -11.94 -0.16 8.13
N TYR A 96 -11.91 0.00 9.46
CA TYR A 96 -10.69 0.30 10.19
C TYR A 96 -9.62 -0.81 10.07
N LEU A 97 -10.05 -2.07 10.01
CA LEU A 97 -9.17 -3.25 9.93
C LEU A 97 -8.32 -3.27 8.64
N PRO A 98 -8.92 -3.20 7.41
CA PRO A 98 -8.16 -3.06 6.18
C PRO A 98 -7.30 -1.80 6.15
N CYS A 99 -7.81 -0.66 6.63
CA CYS A 99 -7.09 0.61 6.64
C CYS A 99 -5.80 0.54 7.47
N LEU A 100 -5.86 -0.11 8.64
CA LEU A 100 -4.70 -0.34 9.50
C LEU A 100 -3.65 -1.22 8.80
N SER A 101 -4.08 -2.31 8.15
CA SER A 101 -3.18 -3.21 7.43
C SER A 101 -2.54 -2.53 6.20
N ALA A 102 -3.28 -1.66 5.50
CA ALA A 102 -2.77 -0.88 4.39
C ALA A 102 -1.72 0.14 4.86
N LYS A 103 -1.95 0.80 6.00
CA LYS A 103 -0.97 1.72 6.62
C LYS A 103 0.32 0.99 6.98
N LEU A 104 0.23 -0.24 7.49
CA LEU A 104 1.39 -1.09 7.75
C LEU A 104 2.17 -1.36 6.47
N LEU A 105 1.47 -1.77 5.40
CA LEU A 105 2.09 -2.06 4.11
C LEU A 105 2.86 -0.84 3.59
N ILE A 106 2.24 0.33 3.54
CA ILE A 106 2.85 1.56 3.01
C ILE A 106 4.07 1.98 3.84
N LYS A 107 3.98 1.92 5.18
CA LYS A 107 5.07 2.40 6.06
C LYS A 107 6.28 1.48 6.06
N THR A 108 6.08 0.18 5.85
CA THR A 108 7.11 -0.84 6.06
C THR A 108 7.59 -1.51 4.79
N THR A 109 7.10 -1.08 3.63
CA THR A 109 7.47 -1.63 2.32
C THR A 109 8.20 -0.56 1.52
N ASP A 110 9.48 -0.79 1.26
CA ASP A 110 10.23 0.04 0.32
C ASP A 110 9.81 -0.26 -1.12
N VAL A 111 9.90 0.76 -1.98
CA VAL A 111 9.54 0.68 -3.40
C VAL A 111 10.38 -0.38 -4.11
N GLY A 112 11.67 -0.51 -3.78
CA GLY A 112 12.54 -1.54 -4.35
C GLY A 112 12.12 -2.96 -3.96
N SER A 113 11.70 -3.15 -2.70
CA SER A 113 11.20 -4.45 -2.22
C SER A 113 9.89 -4.86 -2.91
N LEU A 114 9.01 -3.89 -3.17
CA LEU A 114 7.76 -4.09 -3.89
C LEU A 114 8.02 -4.51 -5.35
N LEU A 115 8.94 -3.82 -6.04
CA LEU A 115 9.37 -4.15 -7.40
C LEU A 115 9.94 -5.56 -7.53
N SER A 116 10.70 -6.00 -6.54
CA SER A 116 11.21 -7.37 -6.48
C SER A 116 10.11 -8.39 -6.19
N ALA A 117 9.14 -8.09 -5.31
CA ALA A 117 7.98 -8.94 -5.09
C ALA A 117 7.13 -9.12 -6.37
N LEU A 118 6.88 -8.03 -7.12
CA LEU A 118 6.22 -8.08 -8.43
C LEU A 118 6.98 -8.96 -9.44
N SER A 119 8.31 -9.06 -9.31
CA SER A 119 9.13 -9.90 -10.17
C SER A 119 8.91 -11.40 -9.93
N GLN A 120 8.49 -11.79 -8.73
CA GLN A 120 8.21 -13.17 -8.34
C GLN A 120 6.80 -13.61 -8.73
N ILE A 121 5.81 -12.71 -8.74
CA ILE A 121 4.41 -13.00 -9.11
C ILE A 121 4.27 -13.06 -10.64
N ASN A 122 5.15 -13.77 -11.36
CA ASN A 122 5.09 -14.00 -12.83
C ASN A 122 4.53 -12.84 -13.68
N VAL A 123 4.74 -11.58 -13.29
CA VAL A 123 4.18 -10.43 -14.00
C VAL A 123 4.97 -10.29 -15.30
N PRO A 124 4.30 -10.15 -16.45
CA PRO A 124 4.99 -10.06 -17.73
C PRO A 124 5.98 -8.90 -17.72
N ARG A 125 7.14 -9.13 -18.33
CA ARG A 125 8.25 -8.17 -18.37
C ARG A 125 7.84 -6.83 -18.95
N THR A 126 6.90 -6.86 -19.90
CA THR A 126 6.28 -5.70 -20.54
C THR A 126 5.71 -4.70 -19.54
N ILE A 127 5.22 -5.17 -18.39
CA ILE A 127 4.60 -4.32 -17.37
C ILE A 127 5.61 -3.98 -16.27
N ARG A 128 6.42 -4.96 -15.87
CA ARG A 128 7.36 -4.81 -14.74
C ARG A 128 8.44 -3.74 -14.99
N ILE A 129 8.97 -3.68 -16.21
CA ILE A 129 10.06 -2.74 -16.55
C ILE A 129 9.57 -1.28 -16.51
N PRO A 130 8.45 -0.90 -17.17
CA PRO A 130 7.90 0.44 -17.05
C PRO A 130 7.58 0.85 -15.62
N ILE A 131 7.04 -0.07 -14.79
CA ILE A 131 6.76 0.22 -13.37
C ILE A 131 8.05 0.59 -12.63
N ALA A 132 9.14 -0.14 -12.85
CA ALA A 132 10.44 0.15 -12.25
C ALA A 132 10.96 1.54 -12.64
N VAL A 133 10.80 1.88 -13.91
CA VAL A 133 11.13 3.18 -14.48
C VAL A 133 10.30 4.27 -13.81
N ILE A 134 8.97 4.13 -13.77
CA ILE A 134 8.07 5.12 -13.15
C ILE A 134 8.48 5.40 -11.70
N PHE A 135 8.68 4.36 -10.89
CA PHE A 135 9.07 4.54 -9.49
C PHE A 135 10.43 5.22 -9.31
N ARG A 136 11.37 4.97 -10.23
CA ARG A 136 12.68 5.61 -10.22
C ARG A 136 12.63 7.08 -10.65
N PHE A 137 11.78 7.42 -11.61
CA PHE A 137 11.65 8.80 -12.13
C PHE A 137 10.63 9.64 -11.35
N PHE A 138 9.72 9.02 -10.61
CA PHE A 138 8.77 9.70 -9.74
C PHE A 138 9.38 10.73 -8.78
N PRO A 139 10.49 10.44 -8.05
CA PRO A 139 11.11 11.44 -7.18
C PRO A 139 11.62 12.67 -7.95
N SER A 140 12.21 12.48 -9.13
CA SER A 140 12.66 13.58 -9.98
C SER A 140 11.47 14.36 -10.56
N PHE A 141 10.42 13.67 -11.00
CA PHE A 141 9.20 14.30 -11.51
C PHE A 141 8.53 15.21 -10.45
N LYS A 142 8.56 14.81 -9.17
CA LYS A 142 8.08 15.64 -8.07
C LYS A 142 8.89 16.94 -7.94
N GLN A 143 10.21 16.88 -8.08
CA GLN A 143 11.08 18.06 -8.03
C GLN A 143 10.81 19.00 -9.21
N GLU A 144 10.67 18.47 -10.41
CA GLU A 144 10.32 19.23 -11.61
C GLU A 144 8.96 19.93 -11.46
N TYR A 145 7.95 19.21 -10.98
CA TYR A 145 6.64 19.80 -10.69
C TYR A 145 6.73 20.96 -9.67
N GLN A 146 7.52 20.79 -8.61
CA GLN A 146 7.74 21.84 -7.61
C GLN A 146 8.47 23.06 -8.20
N ASN A 147 9.50 22.84 -9.02
CA ASN A 147 10.23 23.91 -9.70
C ASN A 147 9.33 24.69 -10.66
N MET A 148 8.49 23.98 -11.42
CA MET A 148 7.49 24.61 -12.30
C MET A 148 6.43 25.38 -11.51
N HIS A 149 5.98 24.84 -10.38
CA HIS A 149 5.06 25.53 -9.48
C HIS A 149 5.65 26.85 -8.96
N LEU A 150 6.92 26.83 -8.55
CA LEU A 150 7.64 28.02 -8.09
C LEU A 150 7.83 29.04 -9.23
N ALA A 151 8.17 28.59 -10.43
CA ALA A 151 8.30 29.46 -11.61
C ALA A 151 6.98 30.17 -11.95
N MET A 152 5.85 29.48 -11.86
CA MET A 152 4.53 30.10 -12.06
C MET A 152 4.18 31.12 -10.97
N LYS A 153 4.62 30.89 -9.73
CA LYS A 153 4.48 31.86 -8.63
C LYS A 153 5.26 33.15 -8.91
N VAL A 154 6.47 33.05 -9.47
CA VAL A 154 7.28 34.23 -9.88
C VAL A 154 6.62 35.02 -11.00
N LYS A 155 5.96 34.32 -11.94
CA LYS A 155 5.20 34.97 -13.04
C LYS A 155 3.86 35.58 -12.59
N ASN A 156 3.57 35.58 -11.29
CA ASN A 156 2.34 36.10 -10.68
C ASN A 156 1.04 35.46 -11.25
N ILE A 157 1.16 34.27 -11.84
CA ILE A 157 0.02 33.53 -12.38
C ILE A 157 -0.72 32.91 -11.19
N THR A 158 -1.77 33.60 -10.75
CA THR A 158 -2.57 33.21 -9.59
C THR A 158 -3.71 32.27 -9.98
N TRP A 159 -4.25 31.55 -9.00
CA TRP A 159 -5.49 30.75 -9.08
C TRP A 159 -6.73 31.53 -9.57
N ARG A 160 -6.65 32.85 -9.76
CA ARG A 160 -7.72 33.69 -10.34
C ARG A 160 -8.11 33.27 -11.76
N THR A 161 -7.20 32.65 -12.51
CA THR A 161 -7.47 32.07 -13.83
C THR A 161 -7.03 30.61 -13.87
N PRO A 162 -7.85 29.67 -13.38
CA PRO A 162 -7.47 28.27 -13.21
C PRO A 162 -7.15 27.59 -14.55
N ILE A 163 -7.87 27.97 -15.61
CA ILE A 163 -7.66 27.45 -16.98
C ILE A 163 -6.25 27.79 -17.48
N LYS A 164 -5.84 29.07 -17.38
CA LYS A 164 -4.49 29.48 -17.79
C LYS A 164 -3.42 28.80 -16.96
N TYR A 165 -3.61 28.74 -15.64
CA TYR A 165 -2.67 28.08 -14.74
C TYR A 165 -2.42 26.60 -15.10
N ILE A 166 -3.49 25.85 -15.37
CA ILE A 166 -3.41 24.45 -15.81
C ILE A 166 -2.66 24.37 -17.15
N THR A 167 -3.03 25.16 -18.15
CA THR A 167 -2.37 25.12 -19.46
C THR A 167 -0.87 25.40 -19.37
N TYR A 168 -0.45 26.41 -18.59
CA TYR A 168 0.97 26.74 -18.40
C TYR A 168 1.74 25.72 -17.55
N MET A 169 1.07 24.99 -16.67
CA MET A 169 1.69 23.91 -15.88
C MET A 169 1.83 22.63 -16.70
N TRP A 170 0.76 22.19 -17.35
CA TRP A 170 0.68 20.87 -17.98
C TRP A 170 1.39 20.81 -19.32
N ILE A 171 1.35 21.84 -20.16
CA ILE A 171 2.01 21.80 -21.47
C ILE A 171 3.51 21.53 -21.35
N PRO A 172 4.29 22.27 -20.54
CA PRO A 172 5.73 22.01 -20.47
C PRO A 172 6.04 20.71 -19.71
N LEU A 173 5.20 20.30 -18.75
CA LEU A 173 5.32 18.98 -18.10
C LEU A 173 5.13 17.83 -19.10
N LEU A 174 4.20 17.96 -20.05
CA LEU A 174 3.96 16.96 -21.10
C LEU A 174 5.11 16.92 -22.11
N ILE A 175 5.64 18.07 -22.49
CA ILE A 175 6.82 18.13 -23.38
C ILE A 175 8.02 17.48 -22.69
N LEU A 176 8.25 17.80 -21.41
CA LEU A 176 9.32 17.21 -20.62
C LEU A 176 9.17 15.68 -20.49
N SER A 177 7.95 15.20 -20.19
CA SER A 177 7.71 13.76 -20.05
C SER A 177 7.88 13.01 -21.37
N SER A 178 7.47 13.61 -22.50
CA SER A 178 7.70 13.03 -23.83
C SER A 178 9.19 12.90 -24.14
N ASN A 179 9.97 13.96 -23.90
CA ASN A 179 11.42 13.94 -24.14
C ASN A 179 12.11 12.87 -23.26
N ILE A 180 11.73 12.77 -21.99
CA ILE A 180 12.27 11.75 -21.08
C ILE A 180 11.90 10.34 -21.56
N ALA A 181 10.67 10.14 -22.04
CA ALA A 181 10.25 8.84 -22.57
C ALA A 181 11.07 8.44 -23.81
N ASP A 182 11.32 9.37 -24.72
CA ASP A 182 12.14 9.14 -25.91
C ASP A 182 13.59 8.81 -25.56
N ASP A 183 14.16 9.49 -24.56
CA ASP A 183 15.52 9.22 -24.10
C ASP A 183 15.64 7.86 -23.40
N ILE A 184 14.62 7.46 -22.62
CA ILE A 184 14.56 6.12 -22.02
C ILE A 184 14.45 5.06 -23.11
N ALA A 185 13.68 5.31 -24.19
CA ALA A 185 13.55 4.39 -25.32
C ALA A 185 14.91 4.19 -26.02
N LYS A 186 15.62 5.27 -26.35
CA LYS A 186 16.98 5.20 -26.94
C LYS A 186 17.96 4.42 -26.06
N VAL A 187 17.94 4.65 -24.74
CA VAL A 187 18.79 3.92 -23.78
C VAL A 187 18.37 2.45 -23.65
N ALA A 188 17.08 2.14 -23.81
CA ALA A 188 16.58 0.77 -23.77
C ALA A 188 17.01 -0.05 -25.00
N GLU A 189 16.99 0.56 -26.18
CA GLU A 189 17.44 -0.05 -27.43
C GLU A 189 18.94 -0.33 -27.40
N THR A 190 19.76 0.65 -27.01
CA THR A 190 21.22 0.48 -26.88
C THR A 190 21.61 -0.57 -25.84
N LYS A 191 20.82 -0.75 -24.78
CA LYS A 191 21.01 -1.82 -23.77
C LYS A 191 20.38 -3.16 -24.16
N CYS A 192 19.81 -3.27 -25.37
CA CYS A 192 19.16 -4.46 -25.89
C CYS A 192 18.16 -5.06 -24.89
N ILE A 193 17.32 -4.22 -24.26
CA ILE A 193 16.36 -4.68 -23.23
C ILE A 193 15.40 -5.74 -23.78
N TYR A 194 15.06 -5.67 -25.07
CA TYR A 194 14.18 -6.63 -25.75
C TYR A 194 14.82 -7.99 -26.09
N ASN A 195 16.14 -8.14 -25.90
CA ASN A 195 16.83 -9.38 -26.25
C ASN A 195 16.25 -10.60 -25.48
N PRO A 196 15.81 -11.68 -26.15
CA PRO A 196 15.14 -12.83 -25.55
C PRO A 196 16.01 -13.70 -24.63
N ILE A 197 17.29 -13.38 -24.43
CA ILE A 197 18.21 -14.12 -23.56
C ILE A 197 17.72 -14.14 -22.10
N LYS A 198 17.93 -15.27 -21.40
CA LYS A 198 17.66 -15.41 -19.96
C LYS A 198 18.46 -14.37 -19.17
N ARG A 199 17.74 -13.44 -18.52
CA ARG A 199 18.32 -12.40 -17.67
C ARG A 199 18.47 -12.90 -16.24
N THR A 200 19.57 -12.52 -15.59
CA THR A 200 19.78 -12.71 -14.15
C THR A 200 19.05 -11.62 -13.35
N HIS A 201 18.40 -12.02 -12.27
CA HIS A 201 17.67 -11.11 -11.38
C HIS A 201 18.62 -10.55 -10.32
N TYR A 202 18.75 -9.21 -10.23
CA TYR A 202 19.66 -8.55 -9.29
C TYR A 202 19.16 -8.57 -7.83
N PHE A 203 17.85 -8.64 -7.62
CA PHE A 203 17.25 -8.72 -6.29
C PHE A 203 16.70 -10.12 -6.05
N SER A 204 17.31 -10.87 -5.13
CA SER A 204 16.75 -12.10 -4.58
C SER A 204 16.16 -11.80 -3.19
N ILE A 205 14.85 -11.56 -3.13
CA ILE A 205 14.15 -11.60 -1.85
C ILE A 205 13.88 -13.07 -1.55
N LYS A 206 14.34 -13.55 -0.39
CA LYS A 206 14.10 -14.92 0.07
C LYS A 206 12.85 -14.91 0.94
N PHE A 207 11.96 -15.88 0.72
CA PHE A 207 10.84 -16.14 1.63
C PHE A 207 11.38 -16.60 2.98
N GLY A 208 11.02 -15.90 4.05
CA GLY A 208 11.38 -16.29 5.41
C GLY A 208 10.37 -17.28 5.99
N LEU A 209 10.82 -18.12 6.93
CA LEU A 209 9.93 -19.03 7.68
C LEU A 209 8.82 -18.27 8.44
N MET A 210 9.09 -17.02 8.87
CA MET A 210 8.08 -16.18 9.52
C MET A 210 6.95 -15.75 8.57
N ASP A 211 7.21 -15.62 7.26
CA ASP A 211 6.18 -15.28 6.28
C ASP A 211 5.18 -16.44 6.10
N ILE A 212 5.67 -17.67 6.12
CA ILE A 212 4.85 -18.89 6.01
C ILE A 212 3.94 -19.03 7.23
N LEU A 213 4.50 -18.83 8.43
CA LEU A 213 3.73 -18.91 9.68
C LEU A 213 2.62 -17.86 9.73
N TYR A 214 2.88 -16.65 9.21
CA TYR A 214 1.87 -15.60 9.13
C TYR A 214 0.79 -15.86 8.07
N LEU A 215 1.16 -16.33 6.88
CA LEU A 215 0.16 -16.73 5.87
C LEU A 215 -0.74 -17.84 6.38
N LEU A 216 -0.16 -18.82 7.09
CA LEU A 216 -0.90 -19.94 7.66
C LEU A 216 -1.88 -19.47 8.76
N SER A 217 -1.44 -18.57 9.64
CA SER A 217 -2.31 -18.02 10.70
C SER A 217 -3.47 -17.21 10.11
N LEU A 218 -3.21 -16.42 9.06
CA LEU A 218 -4.22 -15.62 8.39
C LEU A 218 -5.22 -16.48 7.62
N LEU A 219 -4.76 -17.53 6.94
CA LEU A 219 -5.61 -18.48 6.23
C LEU A 219 -6.48 -19.30 7.20
N LEU A 220 -5.92 -19.70 8.35
CA LEU A 220 -6.68 -20.36 9.42
C LEU A 220 -7.74 -19.43 10.01
N LEU A 221 -7.45 -18.14 10.14
CA LEU A 221 -8.41 -17.14 10.60
C LEU A 221 -9.56 -16.98 9.60
N VAL A 222 -9.26 -16.78 8.31
CA VAL A 222 -10.29 -16.63 7.26
C VAL A 222 -11.17 -17.88 7.15
N THR A 223 -10.58 -19.08 7.18
CA THR A 223 -11.34 -20.35 7.11
C THR A 223 -12.22 -20.57 8.34
N LYS A 224 -11.77 -20.18 9.54
CA LYS A 224 -12.61 -20.20 10.75
C LYS A 224 -13.72 -19.16 10.69
N GLY A 225 -13.47 -17.97 10.15
CA GLY A 225 -14.51 -16.96 9.92
C GLY A 225 -15.57 -17.43 8.93
N CYS A 226 -15.17 -18.15 7.88
CA CYS A 226 -16.08 -18.73 6.88
C CYS A 226 -16.92 -19.90 7.44
N LYS A 227 -16.34 -20.75 8.30
CA LYS A 227 -17.06 -21.88 8.94
C LYS A 227 -17.97 -21.49 10.11
N LEU A 228 -17.81 -20.30 10.67
CA LEU A 228 -18.63 -19.81 11.79
C LEU A 228 -19.93 -19.12 11.33
N CYS A 229 -20.15 -19.03 10.02
CA CYS A 229 -21.37 -18.53 9.39
C CYS A 229 -22.25 -19.70 8.93
#